data_AF-A0A0D7B9K9-F1
#
_entry.id   AF-A0A0D7B9K9-F1
#
_cell.length_a   1.000
_cell.length_b   1.000
_cell.length_c   1.000
_cell.angle_alpha   90.00
_cell.angle_beta   90.00
_cell.angle_gamma   90.00
#
_symmetry.space_group_name_H-M   'P 1'
#
loop_
_entity.id
_entity.type
_entity.pdbx_description
1 polymer ?
#
loop_
_entity_poly.entity_id
_entity_poly.type
_entity_poly.pdbx_seq_one_letter_code
_entity_poly.pdbx_strand_id
1 'polypeptide(L)'
;MFSFTQRKRTPAEVDELVRYLSTAAEPDIDDIVDWWISQRKTYPRLSRMALDYHSIPATSTAVERVFSRARRLISWERNRLSPQSTRATMCTGYWSLMGLVHDEDLEVVAKSGRVRPQKGEEELLDVDLPVGFDRIVVDK
;
A
#
# COMPACT_ATOMS: atom_id res chain seq x y z
N MET A 1 7.16 -6.48 -27.67
CA MET A 1 8.13 -7.58 -27.76
C MET A 1 8.55 -7.93 -26.33
N PHE A 2 7.79 -8.77 -25.63
CA PHE A 2 8.08 -9.10 -24.24
C PHE A 2 9.19 -10.16 -24.20
N SER A 3 10.38 -9.74 -23.80
CA SER A 3 11.52 -10.63 -23.53
C SER A 3 11.21 -11.42 -22.25
N PHE A 4 10.80 -12.68 -22.41
CA PHE A 4 10.73 -13.62 -21.30
C PHE A 4 12.16 -14.06 -20.98
N THR A 5 12.78 -13.39 -20.01
CA THR A 5 14.10 -13.77 -19.52
C THR A 5 13.95 -15.10 -18.76
N GLN A 6 14.15 -16.23 -19.45
CA GLN A 6 14.28 -17.50 -18.76
C GLN A 6 15.57 -17.49 -17.93
N ARG A 7 15.41 -17.32 -16.62
CA ARG A 7 16.48 -17.60 -15.65
C ARG A 7 16.78 -19.10 -15.74
N LYS A 8 18.03 -19.45 -16.05
CA LYS A 8 18.52 -20.84 -16.06
C LYS A 8 18.21 -21.50 -14.72
N ARG A 9 17.43 -22.60 -14.73
CA ARG A 9 17.23 -23.46 -13.56
C ARG A 9 18.58 -24.10 -13.21
N THR A 10 19.10 -23.83 -12.02
CA THR A 10 20.26 -24.54 -11.46
C THR A 10 19.82 -25.96 -11.08
N PRO A 11 20.47 -27.04 -11.56
CA PRO A 11 19.95 -28.40 -11.43
C PRO A 11 20.10 -29.06 -10.05
N ALA A 12 20.64 -28.34 -9.05
CA ALA A 12 21.10 -28.94 -7.79
C ALA A 12 20.31 -28.52 -6.55
N GLU A 13 19.31 -27.64 -6.69
CA GLU A 13 18.53 -27.14 -5.56
C GLU A 13 17.14 -27.80 -5.55
N VAL A 14 16.81 -28.49 -4.46
CA VAL A 14 15.47 -29.06 -4.25
C VAL A 14 14.45 -27.94 -4.39
N ASP A 15 13.41 -28.16 -5.19
CA ASP A 15 12.35 -27.17 -5.40
C ASP A 15 11.76 -26.70 -4.06
N GLU A 16 11.74 -25.40 -3.83
CA GLU A 16 11.26 -24.76 -2.59
C GLU A 16 9.85 -25.24 -2.22
N LEU A 17 8.98 -25.42 -3.22
CA LEU A 17 7.61 -25.89 -3.01
C LEU A 17 7.60 -27.34 -2.52
N VAL A 18 8.41 -28.22 -3.12
CA VAL A 18 8.51 -29.62 -2.71
C VAL A 18 9.03 -29.70 -1.28
N ARG A 19 10.05 -28.90 -0.94
CA ARG A 19 10.58 -28.81 0.41
C ARG A 19 9.51 -28.35 1.41
N TYR A 20 8.79 -27.27 1.11
CA TYR A 20 7.73 -26.76 1.98
C TYR A 20 6.64 -27.82 2.22
N LEU A 21 6.12 -28.45 1.17
CA LEU A 21 5.09 -29.48 1.27
C LEU A 21 5.55 -30.76 1.96
N SER A 22 6.87 -31.03 1.97
CA SER A 22 7.46 -32.16 2.69
C SER A 22 7.73 -31.88 4.18
N THR A 23 7.64 -30.61 4.60
CA THR A 23 7.84 -30.22 5.99
C THR A 23 6.56 -30.47 6.79
N ALA A 24 6.69 -30.81 8.08
CA ALA A 24 5.52 -30.94 8.95
C ALA A 24 4.77 -29.61 9.02
N ALA A 25 3.44 -29.68 9.05
CA ALA A 25 2.61 -28.48 9.24
C ALA A 25 2.92 -27.85 10.59
N GLU A 26 3.29 -26.57 10.60
CA GLU A 26 3.47 -25.82 11.84
C GLU A 26 2.10 -25.52 12.46
N PRO A 27 1.83 -25.99 13.69
CA PRO A 27 0.61 -25.63 14.37
C PRO A 27 0.69 -24.17 14.86
N ASP A 28 -0.45 -23.49 14.84
CA ASP A 28 -0.67 -22.20 15.54
C ASP A 28 0.11 -20.99 14.99
N ILE A 29 -0.05 -20.71 13.69
CA ILE A 29 0.45 -19.48 13.08
C ILE A 29 -0.59 -18.37 13.27
N ASP A 30 -0.27 -17.40 14.14
CA ASP A 30 -1.15 -16.25 14.43
C ASP A 30 -1.19 -15.25 13.26
N ASP A 31 -0.01 -14.86 12.74
CA ASP A 31 0.11 -14.03 11.53
C ASP A 31 0.90 -14.75 10.43
N ILE A 32 0.18 -15.16 9.38
CA ILE A 32 0.74 -15.86 8.23
C ILE A 32 1.66 -14.98 7.38
N VAL A 33 1.43 -13.67 7.33
CA VAL A 33 2.24 -12.71 6.59
C VAL A 33 3.59 -12.56 7.27
N ASP A 34 3.61 -12.36 8.59
CA ASP A 34 4.84 -12.28 9.38
C ASP A 34 5.63 -13.58 9.33
N TRP A 35 4.94 -14.72 9.36
CA TRP A 35 5.57 -16.02 9.17
C TRP A 35 6.29 -16.11 7.81
N TRP A 36 5.62 -15.78 6.69
CA TRP A 36 6.26 -15.79 5.37
C TRP A 36 7.38 -14.77 5.23
N ILE A 37 7.32 -13.63 5.93
CA ILE A 37 8.43 -12.66 6.02
C ILE A 37 9.64 -13.30 6.69
N SER A 38 9.45 -14.00 7.81
CA SER A 38 10.53 -14.68 8.52
C SER A 38 11.19 -15.78 7.68
N GLN A 39 10.41 -16.45 6.83
CA GLN A 39 10.87 -17.56 5.98
C GLN A 39 11.53 -17.13 4.65
N ARG A 40 11.68 -15.83 4.37
CA ARG A 40 12.31 -15.34 3.13
C ARG A 40 13.72 -15.87 2.86
N LYS A 41 14.46 -16.21 3.92
CA LYS A 41 15.80 -16.81 3.80
C LYS A 41 15.71 -18.29 3.39
N THR A 42 14.71 -19.00 3.88
CA THR A 42 14.48 -20.43 3.61
C THR A 42 13.83 -20.66 2.25
N TYR A 43 12.91 -19.78 1.86
CA TYR A 43 12.03 -19.90 0.70
C TYR A 43 12.00 -18.60 -0.12
N PRO A 44 13.12 -18.15 -0.71
CA PRO A 44 13.23 -16.81 -1.30
C PRO A 44 12.27 -16.54 -2.46
N ARG A 45 11.83 -17.58 -3.20
CA ARG A 45 10.89 -17.43 -4.32
C ARG A 45 9.47 -17.72 -3.90
N LEU A 46 9.26 -18.79 -3.12
CA LEU A 46 7.95 -19.21 -2.66
C LEU A 46 7.35 -18.20 -1.68
N SER A 47 8.15 -17.61 -0.78
CA SER A 47 7.67 -16.57 0.14
C SER A 47 7.11 -15.34 -0.58
N ARG A 48 7.70 -14.98 -1.73
CA ARG A 48 7.20 -13.84 -2.53
C ARG A 48 5.82 -14.13 -3.09
N MET A 49 5.65 -15.31 -3.70
CA MET A 49 4.35 -15.75 -4.22
C MET A 49 3.31 -15.84 -3.09
N ALA A 50 3.67 -16.44 -1.95
CA ALA A 50 2.77 -16.59 -0.83
C ALA A 50 2.32 -15.23 -0.26
N LEU A 51 3.24 -14.27 -0.11
CA LEU A 51 2.91 -12.92 0.32
C LEU A 51 1.98 -12.21 -0.67
N ASP A 52 2.19 -12.38 -1.97
CA ASP A 52 1.29 -11.83 -3.00
C ASP A 52 -0.13 -12.39 -2.82
N TYR A 53 -0.28 -13.70 -2.60
CA TYR A 53 -1.60 -14.32 -2.36
C TYR A 53 -2.24 -13.91 -1.03
N HIS A 54 -1.48 -13.90 0.06
CA HIS A 54 -1.99 -13.56 1.39
C HIS A 54 -2.31 -12.07 1.55
N SER A 55 -1.75 -11.19 0.71
CA SER A 55 -2.09 -9.76 0.68
C SER A 55 -3.47 -9.46 0.09
N ILE A 56 -4.09 -10.43 -0.61
CA ILE A 56 -5.40 -10.25 -1.22
C ILE A 56 -6.47 -10.37 -0.14
N PRO A 57 -7.32 -9.35 0.06
CA PRO A 57 -8.42 -9.46 1.02
C PRO A 57 -9.41 -10.53 0.57
N ALA A 58 -9.86 -11.36 1.51
CA ALA A 58 -10.82 -12.44 1.23
C ALA A 58 -12.19 -11.90 0.76
N THR A 59 -12.53 -10.65 1.08
CA THR A 59 -13.82 -10.03 0.76
C THR A 59 -13.67 -8.59 0.26
N SER A 60 -14.72 -8.10 -0.42
CA SER A 60 -14.85 -6.69 -0.84
C SER A 60 -15.05 -5.71 0.32
N THR A 61 -15.19 -6.18 1.56
CA THR A 61 -15.54 -5.35 2.72
C THR A 61 -14.54 -4.22 2.96
N ALA A 62 -13.25 -4.44 2.70
CA ALA A 62 -12.23 -3.39 2.80
C ALA A 62 -12.51 -2.24 1.82
N VAL A 63 -12.84 -2.58 0.57
CA VAL A 63 -13.15 -1.64 -0.50
C VAL A 63 -14.46 -0.91 -0.21
N GLU A 64 -15.49 -1.62 0.27
CA GLU A 64 -16.78 -1.02 0.68
C GLU A 64 -16.63 -0.03 1.84
N ARG A 65 -15.76 -0.30 2.81
CA ARG A 65 -15.43 0.64 3.89
C ARG A 65 -14.77 1.91 3.35
N VAL A 66 -13.86 1.78 2.37
CA VAL A 66 -13.22 2.92 1.70
C VAL A 66 -14.28 3.76 0.96
N PHE A 67 -15.16 3.13 0.16
CA PHE A 67 -16.23 3.86 -0.54
C PHE A 67 -17.22 4.52 0.42
N SER A 68 -17.57 3.86 1.51
CA SER A 68 -18.47 4.43 2.54
C SER A 68 -17.86 5.63 3.26
N ARG A 69 -16.53 5.63 3.48
CA ARG A 69 -15.79 6.79 3.98
C ARG A 69 -15.73 7.90 2.93
N ALA A 70 -15.42 7.57 1.67
CA ALA A 70 -15.37 8.53 0.57
C ALA A 70 -16.72 9.24 0.37
N ARG A 71 -17.83 8.51 0.45
CA ARG A 71 -19.19 9.08 0.37
C ARG A 71 -19.47 10.12 1.46
N ARG A 72 -18.94 9.93 2.68
CA ARG A 72 -19.06 10.91 3.76
C ARG A 72 -18.18 12.13 3.54
N LEU A 73 -17.01 11.94 2.91
CA LEU A 73 -16.10 13.03 2.59
C LEU A 73 -16.65 13.92 1.46
N ILE A 74 -17.16 13.32 0.39
CA ILE A 74 -17.77 13.99 -0.76
C ILE A 74 -19.25 14.29 -0.46
N SER A 75 -19.50 15.00 0.65
CA SER A 75 -20.83 15.49 0.99
C SER A 75 -21.21 16.69 0.12
N TRP A 76 -22.50 16.98 0.02
CA TRP A 76 -23.06 18.12 -0.73
C TRP A 76 -22.51 19.51 -0.31
N GLU A 77 -21.90 19.63 0.86
CA GLU A 77 -21.24 20.87 1.32
C GLU A 77 -19.79 21.01 0.79
N ARG A 78 -19.18 19.93 0.30
CA ARG A 78 -17.78 19.85 -0.15
C ARG A 78 -17.67 19.63 -1.67
N ASN A 79 -18.49 20.33 -2.45
CA ASN A 79 -18.60 20.14 -3.91
C ASN A 79 -17.40 20.68 -4.73
N ARG A 80 -16.33 21.19 -4.10
CA ARG A 80 -15.13 21.72 -4.76
C ARG A 80 -13.89 20.85 -4.58
N LEU A 81 -14.05 19.61 -4.10
CA LEU A 81 -12.94 18.65 -4.02
C LEU A 81 -12.72 17.99 -5.38
N SER A 82 -11.50 18.11 -5.92
CA SER A 82 -11.09 17.33 -7.09
C SER A 82 -10.91 15.85 -6.73
N PRO A 83 -10.92 14.92 -7.71
CA PRO A 83 -10.60 13.51 -7.48
C PRO A 83 -9.26 13.31 -6.76
N GLN A 84 -8.26 14.10 -7.09
CA GLN A 84 -6.92 14.08 -6.50
C GLN A 84 -6.96 14.57 -5.05
N SER A 85 -7.64 15.68 -4.77
CA SER A 85 -7.81 16.20 -3.40
C SER A 85 -8.57 15.21 -2.51
N THR A 86 -9.58 14.55 -3.08
CA THR A 86 -10.33 13.49 -2.42
C THR A 86 -9.44 12.30 -2.06
N ARG A 87 -8.61 11.83 -3.01
CA ARG A 87 -7.65 10.75 -2.80
C ARG A 87 -6.65 11.12 -1.71
N ALA A 88 -6.01 12.28 -1.81
CA ALA A 88 -5.03 12.75 -0.83
C ALA A 88 -5.65 12.81 0.58
N THR A 89 -6.84 13.40 0.72
CA THR A 89 -7.54 13.49 2.02
C THR A 89 -7.85 12.11 2.61
N MET A 90 -8.30 11.17 1.78
CA MET A 90 -8.59 9.79 2.20
C MET A 90 -7.32 9.05 2.64
N CYS A 91 -6.23 9.18 1.87
CA CYS A 91 -4.93 8.60 2.16
C CYS A 91 -4.35 9.16 3.47
N THR A 92 -4.23 10.49 3.59
CA THR A 92 -3.70 11.15 4.79
C THR A 92 -4.51 10.78 6.03
N GLY A 93 -5.84 10.76 5.94
CA GLY A 93 -6.69 10.36 7.06
C GLY A 93 -6.50 8.89 7.46
N TYR A 94 -6.28 7.99 6.50
CA TYR A 94 -6.00 6.58 6.80
C TYR A 94 -4.59 6.38 7.40
N TRP A 95 -3.57 7.05 6.86
CA TRP A 95 -2.20 6.97 7.36
C TRP A 95 -2.05 7.56 8.77
N SER A 96 -2.74 8.66 9.06
CA SER A 96 -2.82 9.21 10.42
C SER A 96 -3.40 8.20 11.41
N LEU A 97 -4.47 7.48 11.04
CA LEU A 97 -5.02 6.40 11.89
C LEU A 97 -4.06 5.22 12.08
N MET A 98 -3.12 5.03 11.15
CA MET A 98 -2.08 3.99 11.23
C MET A 98 -0.81 4.48 11.94
N GLY A 99 -0.78 5.73 12.42
CA GLY A 99 0.41 6.33 13.04
C GLY A 99 1.56 6.58 12.06
N LEU A 100 1.27 6.63 10.76
CA LEU A 100 2.26 6.87 9.70
C LEU A 100 2.44 8.36 9.38
N VAL A 101 1.62 9.21 10.00
CA VAL A 101 1.74 10.68 9.94
C VAL A 101 1.96 11.15 11.37
N HIS A 102 3.08 11.83 11.61
CA HIS A 102 3.43 12.37 12.91
C HIS A 102 2.66 13.67 13.19
N ASP A 103 2.23 13.85 14.44
CA ASP A 103 1.46 15.03 14.85
C ASP A 103 2.30 16.31 14.73
N GLU A 104 3.62 16.20 14.91
CA GLU A 104 4.56 17.31 14.73
C GLU A 104 4.55 17.85 13.29
N ASP A 105 4.49 16.95 12.30
CA ASP A 105 4.41 17.33 10.89
C ASP A 105 3.08 18.04 10.58
N LEU A 106 1.98 17.54 11.17
CA LEU A 106 0.67 18.16 11.04
C LEU A 106 0.63 19.55 11.67
N GLU A 107 1.29 19.75 12.81
CA GLU A 107 1.39 21.06 13.45
C GLU A 107 2.14 22.07 12.58
N VAL A 108 3.25 21.67 11.96
CA VAL A 108 4.01 22.53 11.05
C VAL A 108 3.13 22.93 9.87
N VAL A 109 2.42 21.99 9.27
CA VAL A 109 1.51 22.25 8.15
C VAL A 109 0.35 23.14 8.57
N ALA A 110 -0.27 22.89 9.74
CA ALA A 110 -1.38 23.69 10.25
C ALA A 110 -0.96 25.15 10.52
N LYS A 111 0.26 25.36 11.04
CA LYS A 111 0.83 26.68 11.31
C LYS A 111 1.31 27.40 10.05
N SER A 112 1.66 26.67 8.98
CA SER A 112 2.13 27.24 7.71
C SER A 112 1.06 28.02 6.93
N GLY A 113 -0.21 27.94 7.34
CA GLY A 113 -1.32 28.66 6.74
C GLY A 113 -1.74 28.09 5.38
N ARG A 114 -2.67 28.76 4.70
CA ARG A 114 -3.06 28.33 3.34
C ARG A 114 -1.92 28.58 2.37
N VAL A 115 -1.36 27.50 1.82
CA VAL A 115 -0.49 27.57 0.64
C VAL A 115 -1.33 28.14 -0.50
N ARG A 116 -0.94 29.32 -1.00
CA ARG A 116 -1.56 29.88 -2.20
C ARG A 116 -0.96 29.19 -3.42
N PRO A 117 -1.76 28.86 -4.43
CA PRO A 117 -1.24 28.38 -5.69
C PRO A 117 -0.24 29.39 -6.27
N GLN A 118 0.85 28.90 -6.85
CA GLN A 118 1.80 29.75 -7.56
C GLN A 118 1.18 30.24 -8.88
N LYS A 119 1.70 31.35 -9.42
CA LYS A 119 1.19 31.98 -10.64
C LYS A 119 1.28 31.00 -11.81
N GLY A 120 0.13 30.56 -12.33
CA GLY A 120 0.01 29.53 -13.37
C GLY A 120 -0.67 28.23 -12.90
N GLU A 121 -0.78 28.01 -11.58
CA GLU A 121 -1.49 26.87 -10.98
C GLU A 121 -2.99 27.11 -10.79
N GLU A 122 -3.46 28.36 -10.95
CA GLU A 122 -4.87 28.73 -10.81
C GLU A 122 -5.76 28.25 -11.97
N GLU A 123 -5.16 27.99 -13.15
CA GLU A 123 -5.82 27.43 -14.34
C GLU A 123 -5.69 25.90 -14.43
N LEU A 124 -4.90 25.28 -13.55
CA LEU A 124 -4.70 23.84 -13.50
C LEU A 124 -5.93 23.16 -12.87
N LEU A 125 -6.87 22.77 -13.72
CA LEU A 125 -7.73 21.63 -13.45
C LEU A 125 -6.84 20.44 -13.05
N ASP A 126 -7.26 19.72 -12.02
CA ASP A 126 -6.69 18.44 -11.59
C ASP A 126 -5.14 18.45 -11.52
N VAL A 127 -4.59 19.03 -10.45
CA VAL A 127 -3.15 18.90 -10.14
C VAL A 127 -2.80 17.41 -10.06
N ASP A 128 -2.15 16.89 -11.10
CA ASP A 128 -1.62 15.53 -11.11
C ASP A 128 -0.43 15.46 -10.16
N LEU A 129 -0.70 14.89 -8.98
CA LEU A 129 0.35 14.59 -8.01
C LEU A 129 1.37 13.63 -8.65
N PRO A 130 2.68 13.83 -8.40
CA PRO A 130 3.71 12.97 -8.95
C PRO A 130 3.43 11.49 -8.65
N VAL A 131 3.79 10.62 -9.58
CA VAL A 131 3.65 9.17 -9.38
C VAL A 131 4.43 8.76 -8.12
N GLY A 132 3.74 8.14 -7.17
CA GLY A 132 4.30 7.70 -5.90
C GLY A 132 4.29 8.76 -4.79
N PHE A 133 3.53 9.86 -4.93
CA PHE A 133 3.29 10.80 -3.82
C PHE A 133 2.73 10.10 -2.57
N ASP A 134 2.06 8.97 -2.78
CA ASP A 134 1.40 8.15 -1.76
C ASP A 134 2.26 6.98 -1.26
N ARG A 135 3.52 6.90 -1.72
CA ARG A 135 4.42 5.85 -1.29
C ARG A 135 4.95 6.15 0.11
N ILE A 136 4.50 5.35 1.07
CA ILE A 136 5.08 5.36 2.42
C ILE A 136 6.38 4.56 2.38
N VAL A 137 7.48 5.21 2.74
CA VAL A 137 8.76 4.54 3.01
C VAL A 137 8.74 4.15 4.48
N VAL A 138 8.59 2.85 4.75
CA VAL A 138 8.71 2.31 6.10
C VAL A 138 10.18 1.94 6.30
N ASP A 139 10.85 2.60 7.25
CA ASP A 139 12.19 2.22 7.67
C ASP A 139 12.15 0.78 8.23
N LYS A 140 13.06 -0.07 7.74
CA LYS A 140 13.17 -1.48 8.13
C LYS A 140 14.08 -1.67 9.32
#